data_AF-A0A371FWX8-F1
#
_entry.id   AF-A0A371FWX8-F1
#
_cell.length_a   1.000
_cell.length_b   1.000
_cell.length_c   1.000
_cell.angle_alpha   90.00
_cell.angle_beta   90.00
_cell.angle_gamma   90.00
#
_symmetry.space_group_name_H-M   'P 1'
#
loop_
_entity.id
_entity.type
_entity.pdbx_description
1 polymer ?
#
loop_
_entity_poly.entity_id
_entity_poly.type
_entity_poly.pdbx_seq_one_letter_code
_entity_poly.pdbx_strand_id
1 'polypeptide(L)'
;MECKKCNNKFDMTFDLESKLHELWRAIELEKDSMHDRAPNIWMHPVLPQCQLCREGNAQPLLEGTKKRDINWLFLLLGQMLGCCTLKQLKYFLKHNNIHRTGAKDRTLYSTYMALYKQLVPESINP
;
A
#
# COMPACT_ATOMS: atom_id res chain seq x y z
N MET A 1 12.21 2.48 6.34
CA MET A 1 12.46 1.66 5.13
C MET A 1 13.73 0.86 5.31
N GLU A 2 13.91 -0.26 4.59
CA GLU A 2 15.14 -1.06 4.60
C GLU A 2 15.54 -1.47 3.19
N CYS A 3 16.81 -1.28 2.83
CA CYS A 3 17.32 -1.69 1.53
C CYS A 3 17.55 -3.21 1.47
N LYS A 4 17.04 -3.86 0.42
CA LYS A 4 17.26 -5.30 0.16
C LYS A 4 18.70 -5.67 -0.25
N LYS A 5 19.55 -4.69 -0.57
CA LYS A 5 20.93 -4.92 -1.02
C LYS A 5 21.96 -4.61 0.06
N CYS A 6 21.91 -3.40 0.63
CA CYS A 6 22.89 -2.96 1.63
C CYS A 6 22.40 -3.07 3.08
N ASN A 7 21.16 -3.53 3.32
CA ASN A 7 20.53 -3.70 4.64
C ASN A 7 20.45 -2.43 5.50
N ASN A 8 20.79 -1.26 4.94
CA ASN A 8 20.64 0.00 5.66
C ASN A 8 19.16 0.32 5.86
N LYS A 9 18.85 0.77 7.08
CA LYS A 9 17.54 1.29 7.48
C LYS A 9 17.59 2.80 7.45
N PHE A 10 16.54 3.40 6.89
CA PHE A 10 16.45 4.84 6.74
C PHE A 10 14.99 5.29 6.68
N ASP A 11 14.76 6.54 7.05
CA ASP A 11 13.46 7.17 6.95
C ASP A 11 13.21 7.68 5.53
N MET A 12 11.95 7.67 5.13
CA MET A 12 11.50 8.15 3.84
C MET A 12 10.28 9.01 4.06
N THR A 13 10.23 10.13 3.35
CA THR A 13 9.15 11.09 3.40
C THR A 13 8.48 11.17 2.05
N PHE A 14 7.19 11.49 2.05
CA PHE A 14 6.42 11.73 0.85
C PHE A 14 5.83 13.13 0.90
N ASP A 15 5.82 13.78 -0.25
CA ASP A 15 4.90 14.88 -0.47
C ASP A 15 3.48 14.32 -0.62
N LEU A 16 2.57 14.75 0.25
CA LEU A 16 1.23 14.18 0.35
C LEU A 16 0.43 14.41 -0.92
N GLU A 17 0.43 15.63 -1.44
CA GLU A 17 -0.36 16.03 -2.61
C GLU A 17 0.11 15.30 -3.87
N SER A 18 1.42 15.30 -4.12
CA SER A 18 2.03 14.58 -5.25
C SER A 18 1.71 13.09 -5.19
N LYS A 19 1.85 12.45 -4.02
CA LYS A 19 1.57 11.02 -3.89
C LYS A 19 0.10 10.68 -3.96
N LEU A 20 -0.77 11.54 -3.46
CA LEU A 20 -2.21 11.37 -3.62
C LEU A 20 -2.60 11.45 -5.10
N HIS A 21 -2.04 12.40 -5.84
CA HIS A 21 -2.29 12.54 -7.27
C HIS A 21 -1.75 11.35 -8.09
N GLU A 22 -0.58 10.81 -7.75
CA GLU A 22 -0.06 9.56 -8.34
C GLU A 22 -0.99 8.37 -8.06
N LEU A 23 -1.43 8.22 -6.81
CA LEU A 23 -2.36 7.16 -6.40
C LEU A 23 -3.69 7.26 -7.15
N TRP A 24 -4.28 8.45 -7.22
CA TRP A 24 -5.53 8.69 -7.94
C TRP A 24 -5.41 8.29 -9.41
N ARG A 25 -4.33 8.70 -10.09
CA ARG A 25 -4.08 8.29 -11.48
C ARG A 25 -3.95 6.77 -11.63
N ALA A 26 -3.28 6.09 -10.69
CA ALA A 26 -3.17 4.64 -10.71
C ALA A 26 -4.53 3.93 -10.51
N ILE A 27 -5.41 4.49 -9.68
CA ILE A 27 -6.77 3.97 -9.50
C ILE A 27 -7.58 4.15 -10.78
N GLU A 28 -7.60 5.36 -11.36
CA GLU A 28 -8.37 5.66 -12.57
C GLU A 28 -7.95 4.80 -13.77
N LEU A 29 -6.66 4.53 -13.95
CA LEU A 29 -6.16 3.72 -15.06
C LEU A 29 -6.58 2.24 -14.97
N GLU A 30 -6.78 1.73 -13.76
CA GLU A 30 -6.98 0.30 -13.52
C GLU A 30 -8.43 -0.03 -13.12
N LYS A 31 -9.25 0.96 -12.74
CA LYS A 31 -10.56 0.74 -12.10
C LYS A 31 -11.48 -0.21 -12.87
N ASP A 32 -11.50 -0.09 -14.20
CA ASP A 32 -12.37 -0.90 -15.06
C ASP A 32 -11.95 -2.38 -15.10
N SER A 33 -10.67 -2.67 -14.83
CA SER A 33 -10.09 -4.02 -14.85
C SER A 33 -10.10 -4.72 -13.49
N MET A 34 -10.25 -3.96 -12.40
CA MET A 34 -10.05 -4.48 -11.04
C MET A 34 -11.10 -5.53 -10.65
N HIS A 35 -12.39 -5.31 -10.93
CA HIS A 35 -13.49 -6.23 -10.57
C HIS A 35 -13.37 -6.80 -9.13
N ASP A 36 -13.20 -5.91 -8.14
CA ASP A 36 -12.93 -6.23 -6.73
C ASP A 36 -11.62 -6.96 -6.43
N ARG A 37 -10.65 -6.92 -7.34
CA ARG A 37 -9.32 -7.53 -7.22
C ARG A 37 -8.23 -6.49 -7.45
N ALA A 38 -7.17 -6.61 -6.67
CA ALA A 38 -6.02 -5.73 -6.84
C ALA A 38 -5.35 -6.04 -8.19
N PRO A 39 -5.02 -5.02 -9.00
CA PRO A 39 -4.28 -5.22 -10.24
C PRO A 39 -2.87 -5.73 -9.93
N ASN A 40 -2.20 -6.26 -10.95
CA ASN A 40 -0.87 -6.87 -10.81
C ASN A 40 0.15 -5.89 -10.19
N ILE A 41 0.07 -4.61 -10.54
CA ILE A 41 0.96 -3.56 -10.03
C ILE A 41 0.86 -3.36 -8.51
N TRP A 42 -0.31 -3.63 -7.92
CA TRP A 42 -0.49 -3.55 -6.47
C TRP A 42 -0.06 -4.83 -5.77
N MET A 43 -0.25 -5.97 -6.43
CA MET A 43 0.24 -7.27 -5.93
C MET A 43 1.77 -7.34 -5.91
N HIS A 44 2.42 -6.64 -6.85
CA HIS A 44 3.87 -6.52 -6.97
C HIS A 44 4.31 -5.05 -6.98
N PRO A 45 4.28 -4.36 -5.82
CA PRO A 45 4.64 -2.94 -5.73
C PRO A 45 6.02 -2.65 -6.30
N VAL A 46 6.12 -1.57 -7.08
CA VAL A 46 7.41 -1.00 -7.48
C VAL A 46 8.04 -0.36 -6.25
N LEU A 47 9.14 -0.95 -5.78
CA LEU A 47 9.85 -0.46 -4.60
C LEU A 47 10.79 0.70 -4.97
N PRO A 48 10.88 1.75 -4.15
CA PRO A 48 11.78 2.87 -4.41
C PRO A 48 13.24 2.44 -4.36
N GLN A 49 14.09 3.07 -5.17
CA GLN A 49 15.53 2.87 -5.12
C GLN A 49 16.09 3.35 -3.77
N CYS A 50 17.08 2.63 -3.25
CA CYS A 50 17.78 3.00 -2.03
C CYS A 50 18.60 4.26 -2.24
N GLN A 51 18.35 5.29 -1.43
CA GLN A 51 19.06 6.57 -1.52
C GLN A 51 20.52 6.48 -1.08
N LEU A 52 20.88 5.46 -0.29
CA LEU A 52 22.21 5.27 0.29
C LEU A 52 23.17 4.55 -0.66
N CYS A 53 22.77 3.39 -1.20
CA CYS A 53 23.64 2.63 -2.12
C CYS A 53 23.29 2.82 -3.60
N ARG A 54 22.13 3.39 -3.94
CA ARG A 54 21.63 3.62 -5.31
C ARG A 54 21.54 2.38 -6.22
N GLU A 55 21.77 1.19 -5.67
CA GLU A 55 21.80 -0.06 -6.44
C GLU A 55 20.72 -1.07 -6.02
N GLY A 56 20.16 -0.92 -4.82
CA GLY A 56 19.10 -1.78 -4.29
C GLY A 56 17.77 -1.05 -4.20
N ASN A 57 16.70 -1.82 -3.98
CA ASN A 57 15.38 -1.27 -3.68
C ASN A 57 15.08 -1.34 -2.18
N ALA A 58 14.30 -0.39 -1.69
CA ALA A 58 13.93 -0.27 -0.29
C ALA A 58 12.49 -0.72 -0.04
N GLN A 59 12.29 -1.56 0.97
CA GLN A 59 10.98 -2.05 1.37
C GLN A 59 10.54 -1.50 2.74
N PRO A 60 9.23 -1.49 3.02
CA PRO A 60 8.74 -1.19 4.36
C PRO A 60 9.17 -2.25 5.38
N LEU A 61 9.46 -1.80 6.60
CA LEU A 61 9.80 -2.67 7.74
C LEU A 61 8.50 -3.23 8.35
N LEU A 62 8.07 -4.40 7.88
CA LEU A 62 6.81 -5.03 8.31
C LEU A 62 7.02 -6.23 9.23
N GLU A 63 8.18 -6.87 9.16
CA GLU A 63 8.54 -7.95 10.07
C GLU A 63 8.86 -7.39 11.46
N GLY A 64 8.32 -8.01 12.51
CA GLY A 64 8.43 -7.51 13.89
C GLY A 64 7.54 -6.30 14.21
N THR A 65 7.03 -5.58 13.21
CA THR A 65 6.12 -4.44 13.41
C THR A 65 4.74 -4.92 13.86
N LYS A 66 4.25 -4.40 15.00
CA LYS A 66 2.89 -4.71 15.47
C LYS A 66 1.88 -4.17 14.45
N LYS A 67 0.84 -4.93 14.15
CA LYS A 67 -0.14 -4.58 13.10
C LYS A 67 -0.84 -3.22 13.32
N ARG A 68 -1.00 -2.82 14.58
CA ARG A 68 -1.57 -1.52 14.98
C ARG A 68 -0.62 -0.35 14.75
N ASP A 69 0.69 -0.61 14.69
CA ASP A 69 1.75 0.38 14.52
C ASP A 69 2.16 0.49 13.03
N ILE A 70 1.52 -0.26 12.12
CA ILE A 70 1.76 -0.14 10.67
C ILE A 70 1.27 1.24 10.21
N ASN A 71 2.15 1.99 9.55
CA ASN A 71 1.79 3.25 8.91
C ASN A 71 1.03 2.99 7.60
N TRP A 72 -0.27 2.72 7.71
CA TRP A 72 -1.15 2.37 6.59
C TRP A 72 -1.22 3.48 5.52
N LEU A 73 -1.25 4.74 5.93
CA LEU A 73 -1.29 5.89 5.02
C LEU A 73 -0.02 5.96 4.18
N PHE A 74 1.17 5.81 4.80
CA PHE A 74 2.42 5.81 4.06
C PHE A 74 2.49 4.66 3.04
N LEU A 75 2.02 3.46 3.41
CA LEU A 75 1.95 2.34 2.49
C LEU A 75 0.97 2.58 1.33
N LEU A 76 -0.17 3.22 1.59
CA LEU A 76 -1.13 3.59 0.55
C LEU A 76 -0.51 4.57 -0.45
N LEU A 77 0.04 5.68 0.04
CA LEU A 77 0.62 6.74 -0.79
C LEU A 77 1.80 6.26 -1.62
N GLY A 78 2.61 5.35 -1.07
CA GLY A 78 3.69 4.71 -1.80
C GLY A 78 3.26 3.53 -2.68
N GLN A 79 1.97 3.19 -2.73
CA GLN A 79 1.43 2.01 -3.41
C GLN A 79 2.10 0.69 -2.99
N MET A 80 2.50 0.58 -1.71
CA MET A 80 3.25 -0.53 -1.13
C MET A 80 2.41 -1.48 -0.25
N LEU A 81 1.08 -1.36 -0.22
CA LEU A 81 0.22 -2.25 0.57
C LEU A 81 0.37 -3.73 0.15
N GLY A 82 0.80 -4.01 -1.09
CA GLY A 82 1.11 -5.37 -1.56
C GLY A 82 2.22 -6.08 -0.77
N CYS A 83 3.12 -5.30 -0.13
CA CYS A 83 4.15 -5.81 0.77
C CYS A 83 3.56 -6.41 2.05
N CYS A 84 2.33 -6.04 2.43
CA CYS A 84 1.67 -6.61 3.60
C CYS A 84 1.31 -8.08 3.38
N THR A 85 1.44 -8.84 4.46
CA THR A 85 0.91 -10.20 4.55
C THR A 85 -0.62 -10.18 4.57
N LEU A 86 -1.24 -11.29 4.16
CA LEU A 86 -2.71 -11.44 4.25
C LEU A 86 -3.22 -11.22 5.68
N LYS A 87 -2.47 -11.64 6.71
CA LYS A 87 -2.82 -11.44 8.12
C LYS A 87 -2.78 -9.97 8.55
N GLN A 88 -1.91 -9.15 7.96
CA GLN A 88 -1.87 -7.71 8.20
C GLN A 88 -3.04 -7.02 7.49
N LEU A 89 -3.28 -7.33 6.21
CA LEU A 89 -4.41 -6.76 5.47
C LEU A 89 -5.76 -7.09 6.14
N LYS A 90 -5.97 -8.35 6.54
CA LYS A 90 -7.17 -8.76 7.30
C LYS A 90 -7.32 -8.06 8.64
N TYR A 91 -6.22 -7.67 9.27
CA TYR A 91 -6.26 -6.91 10.51
C TYR A 91 -6.81 -5.50 10.26
N PHE A 92 -6.32 -4.81 9.23
CA PHE A 92 -6.87 -3.51 8.83
C PHE A 92 -8.36 -3.60 8.55
N LEU A 93 -8.80 -4.54 7.71
CA LEU A 93 -10.23 -4.68 7.37
C LEU A 93 -11.10 -4.99 8.59
N LYS A 94 -10.61 -5.83 9.52
CA LYS A 94 -11.31 -6.12 10.78
C LYS A 94 -11.57 -4.84 11.57
N HIS A 95 -10.58 -3.96 11.67
CA HIS A 95 -10.66 -2.73 12.46
C HIS A 95 -11.39 -1.58 11.74
N ASN A 96 -11.78 -1.78 10.48
CA ASN A 96 -12.61 -0.85 9.71
C ASN A 96 -14.00 -1.43 9.40
N ASN A 97 -14.39 -2.53 10.07
CA ASN A 97 -15.67 -3.22 9.86
C ASN A 97 -15.94 -3.67 8.42
N ILE A 98 -14.89 -4.03 7.68
CA ILE A 98 -15.00 -4.50 6.29
C ILE A 98 -14.90 -6.03 6.26
N HIS A 99 -15.73 -6.65 5.41
CA HIS A 99 -15.72 -8.09 5.21
C HIS A 99 -14.34 -8.58 4.75
N ARG A 100 -13.91 -9.75 5.24
CA ARG A 100 -12.58 -10.31 5.00
C ARG A 100 -12.71 -11.57 4.16
N THR A 101 -12.04 -11.62 3.01
CA THR A 101 -12.03 -12.80 2.13
C THR A 101 -10.77 -13.64 2.35
N GLY A 102 -10.75 -14.87 1.81
CA GLY A 102 -9.55 -15.71 1.79
C GLY A 102 -8.49 -15.25 0.79
N ALA A 103 -8.91 -14.66 -0.34
CA ALA A 103 -8.02 -14.29 -1.44
C ALA A 103 -7.25 -12.99 -1.15
N LYS A 104 -5.93 -12.99 -1.41
CA LYS A 104 -5.04 -11.85 -1.11
C LYS A 104 -5.32 -10.65 -2.03
N ASP A 105 -5.53 -10.89 -3.32
CA ASP A 105 -5.90 -9.88 -4.33
C ASP A 105 -7.15 -9.10 -3.92
N ARG A 106 -8.21 -9.78 -3.50
CA ARG A 106 -9.45 -9.16 -3.01
C ARG A 106 -9.26 -8.40 -1.71
N THR A 107 -8.55 -9.01 -0.76
CA THR A 107 -8.25 -8.37 0.53
C THR A 107 -7.42 -7.10 0.34
N LEU A 108 -6.46 -7.12 -0.58
CA LEU A 108 -5.62 -5.99 -0.91
C LEU A 108 -6.43 -4.88 -1.57
N TYR A 109 -7.27 -5.20 -2.55
CA TYR A 109 -8.18 -4.24 -3.17
C TYR A 109 -9.07 -3.54 -2.13
N SER A 110 -9.77 -4.29 -1.28
CA SER A 110 -10.61 -3.70 -0.25
C SER A 110 -9.82 -2.81 0.71
N THR A 111 -8.54 -3.15 0.99
CA THR A 111 -7.67 -2.34 1.84
C THR A 111 -7.29 -1.02 1.17
N TYR A 112 -6.90 -1.05 -0.12
CA TYR A 112 -6.63 0.15 -0.90
C TYR A 112 -7.83 1.09 -0.95
N MET A 113 -8.99 0.55 -1.35
CA MET A 113 -10.20 1.36 -1.51
C MET A 113 -10.69 1.95 -0.19
N ALA A 114 -10.63 1.18 0.89
CA ALA A 114 -11.02 1.66 2.22
C ALA A 114 -10.12 2.80 2.72
N LEU A 115 -8.80 2.66 2.57
CA LEU A 115 -7.84 3.70 2.94
C LEU A 115 -7.97 4.93 2.06
N TYR A 116 -8.15 4.75 0.75
CA TYR A 116 -8.37 5.86 -0.18
C TYR A 116 -9.61 6.67 0.19
N LYS A 117 -10.74 6.00 0.47
CA LYS A 117 -11.98 6.66 0.93
C LYS A 117 -11.84 7.37 2.27
N GLN A 118 -10.96 6.90 3.17
CA GLN A 118 -10.67 7.61 4.41
C GLN A 118 -9.85 8.88 4.17
N LEU A 119 -8.95 8.87 3.19
CA LEU A 119 -8.10 10.00 2.84
C LEU A 119 -8.84 11.05 2.01
N VAL A 120 -9.74 10.61 1.12
CA VAL A 120 -10.54 11.48 0.25
C VAL A 120 -12.02 11.10 0.37
N PRO A 121 -12.73 11.56 1.41
CA PRO A 121 -14.13 11.17 1.67
C PRO A 121 -15.10 11.66 0.59
N GLU A 122 -14.76 12.76 -0.08
CA GLU A 122 -15.57 13.39 -1.12
C GLU A 122 -15.37 12.80 -2.51
N SER A 123 -14.48 11.82 -2.69
CA SER A 123 -14.37 11.09 -3.96
C SER A 123 -15.64 10.25 -4.13
N ILE A 124 -16.63 10.82 -4.80
CA ILE A 124 -17.79 10.11 -5.33
C ILE A 124 -17.23 9.03 -6.25
N ASN A 125 -17.47 7.76 -5.90
CA ASN A 125 -17.28 6.53 -6.69
C ASN A 125 -16.25 6.60 -7.84
N PRO A 126 -15.10 5.88 -7.77
CA PRO A 126 -14.41 5.50 -9.00
C PRO A 126 -15.33 4.67 -9.90
#